data_AF-A0A925WIT2-F1
#
_entry.id   AF-A0A925WIT2-F1
#
_cell.length_a   1.000
_cell.length_b   1.000
_cell.length_c   1.000
_cell.angle_alpha   90.00
_cell.angle_beta   90.00
_cell.angle_gamma   90.00
#
_symmetry.space_group_name_H-M   'P 1'
#
loop_
_entity.id
_entity.type
_entity.pdbx_description
1 polymer ?
#
loop_
_entity_poly.entity_id
_entity_poly.type
_entity_poly.pdbx_seq_one_letter_code
_entity_poly.pdbx_strand_id
1 'polypeptide(L)'
;MRTKFLLLLTLLLCSALMTVTSAQPPAEAQWWNDRAFYQLFVRSFYDSDGDGIGDFQGVIQQLDYLNDGDPATDTDLGVTGLWLMPIHPSPSYHGYDVTDYYGVNAEYGTLDDFKELVAAAQARGMVVMIDWVLNHTSSQHPWFIDSQQAGSEYDDWYVWRAENPGYQGPENQTVWYKRGDRYYYGIFWSEMPDLNYRNPDVTAEMYAVTRFWLDEVGID
;
A
#
# COMPACT_ATOMS: atom_id res chain seq x y z
N MET A 1 -10.47 17.58 92.74
CA MET A 1 -11.72 18.18 92.22
C MET A 1 -11.37 18.89 90.91
N ARG A 2 -11.74 18.31 89.75
CA ARG A 2 -11.64 18.86 88.37
C ARG A 2 -10.22 19.28 87.93
N THR A 3 -9.67 18.83 86.80
CA THR A 3 -10.11 19.16 85.44
C THR A 3 -9.41 18.22 84.45
N LYS A 4 -10.16 17.81 83.42
CA LYS A 4 -9.78 16.86 82.37
C LYS A 4 -8.77 17.50 81.40
N PHE A 5 -7.70 16.77 81.06
CA PHE A 5 -6.90 17.06 79.86
C PHE A 5 -7.13 15.93 78.85
N LEU A 6 -7.70 16.30 77.72
CA LEU A 6 -8.03 15.45 76.59
C LEU A 6 -6.77 15.36 75.71
N LEU A 7 -6.10 14.20 75.67
CA LEU A 7 -5.06 13.95 74.69
C LEU A 7 -5.71 13.24 73.49
N LEU A 8 -5.82 13.95 72.38
CA LEU A 8 -6.27 13.41 71.08
C LEU A 8 -5.21 12.42 70.58
N LEU A 9 -5.55 11.14 70.51
CA LEU A 9 -4.75 10.13 69.83
C LEU A 9 -5.25 10.05 68.38
N THR A 10 -4.62 10.80 67.47
CA THR A 10 -4.83 10.62 66.03
C THR A 10 -4.12 9.35 65.57
N LEU A 11 -4.85 8.24 65.47
CA LEU A 11 -4.43 7.09 64.67
C LEU A 11 -4.45 7.51 63.20
N LEU A 12 -3.27 7.68 62.58
CA LEU A 12 -3.17 7.66 61.12
C LEU A 12 -3.45 6.22 60.65
N LEU A 13 -4.66 5.97 60.15
CA LEU A 13 -4.92 4.80 59.33
C LEU A 13 -4.24 5.03 57.97
N CYS A 14 -3.06 4.46 57.77
CA CYS A 14 -2.50 4.27 56.43
C CYS A 14 -3.33 3.18 55.73
N SER A 15 -4.42 3.58 55.07
CA SER A 15 -5.06 2.74 54.06
C SER A 15 -4.17 2.73 52.83
N ALA A 16 -3.30 1.73 52.72
CA ALA A 16 -2.66 1.41 51.46
C ALA A 16 -3.75 0.89 50.51
N LEU A 17 -4.25 1.76 49.63
CA LEU A 17 -4.97 1.31 48.45
C LEU A 17 -3.96 0.57 47.57
N MET A 18 -3.97 -0.77 47.65
CA MET A 18 -3.43 -1.58 46.57
C MET A 18 -4.32 -1.34 45.36
N THR A 19 -3.91 -0.42 44.48
CA THR A 19 -4.41 -0.36 43.13
C THR A 19 -3.99 -1.65 42.45
N VAL A 20 -4.91 -2.62 42.37
CA VAL A 20 -4.78 -3.75 41.45
C VAL A 20 -4.90 -3.15 40.06
N THR A 21 -3.78 -2.80 39.45
CA THR A 21 -3.74 -2.48 38.03
C THR A 21 -4.08 -3.78 37.31
N SER A 22 -5.31 -3.93 36.83
CA SER A 22 -5.62 -5.00 35.89
C SER A 22 -4.80 -4.71 34.64
N ALA A 23 -3.71 -5.45 34.43
CA ALA A 23 -3.06 -5.46 33.13
C ALA A 23 -4.14 -5.87 32.12
N GLN A 24 -4.46 -5.00 31.16
CA GLN A 24 -5.26 -5.43 30.02
C GLN A 24 -4.56 -6.65 29.42
N PRO A 25 -5.30 -7.73 29.11
CA PRO A 25 -4.71 -8.78 28.29
C PRO A 25 -4.14 -8.13 27.03
N PRO A 26 -2.94 -8.53 26.58
CA PRO A 26 -2.38 -7.97 25.36
C PRO A 26 -3.43 -8.06 24.26
N ALA A 27 -3.60 -6.97 23.51
CA ALA A 27 -4.49 -6.98 22.35
C ALA A 27 -4.14 -8.19 21.48
N GLU A 28 -5.15 -8.90 20.99
CA GLU A 28 -4.95 -10.05 20.11
C GLU A 28 -4.05 -9.61 18.95
N ALA A 29 -2.93 -10.32 18.77
CA ALA A 29 -1.94 -9.95 17.78
C ALA A 29 -2.62 -10.01 16.41
N GLN A 30 -2.52 -8.91 15.65
CA GLN A 30 -3.04 -8.86 14.30
C GLN A 30 -2.24 -9.82 13.42
N TRP A 31 -2.86 -10.35 12.36
CA TRP A 31 -2.28 -11.42 11.54
C TRP A 31 -0.89 -11.06 10.96
N TRP A 32 -0.60 -9.77 10.80
CA TRP A 32 0.65 -9.25 10.26
C TRP A 32 1.78 -9.11 11.30
N ASN A 33 1.49 -9.15 12.60
CA ASN A 33 2.47 -8.83 13.65
C ASN A 33 3.61 -9.86 13.75
N ASP A 34 3.32 -11.12 13.45
CA ASP A 34 4.28 -12.23 13.55
C ASP A 34 4.82 -12.67 12.17
N ARG A 35 4.68 -11.81 11.15
CA ARG A 35 5.10 -12.09 9.78
C ARG A 35 6.46 -11.46 9.47
N ALA A 36 7.35 -12.22 8.84
CA ALA A 36 8.52 -11.68 8.16
C ALA A 36 8.19 -11.41 6.69
N PHE A 37 8.21 -10.14 6.28
CA PHE A 37 7.93 -9.72 4.91
C PHE A 37 9.21 -9.59 4.08
N TYR A 38 9.15 -10.10 2.86
CA TYR A 38 10.19 -9.93 1.84
C TYR A 38 9.69 -9.00 0.74
N GLN A 39 10.33 -7.83 0.60
CA GLN A 39 10.02 -6.90 -0.48
C GLN A 39 10.66 -7.39 -1.78
N LEU A 40 9.87 -7.55 -2.83
CA LEU A 40 10.27 -8.19 -4.08
C LEU A 40 9.98 -7.28 -5.28
N PHE A 41 11.02 -7.04 -6.09
CA PHE A 41 10.87 -6.39 -7.39
C PHE A 41 10.78 -7.45 -8.49
N VAL A 42 9.56 -7.73 -8.97
CA VAL A 42 9.27 -8.86 -9.90
C VAL A 42 10.23 -8.84 -11.09
N ARG A 43 10.37 -7.68 -11.75
CA ARG A 43 11.24 -7.45 -12.92
C ARG A 43 12.68 -7.93 -12.74
N SER A 44 13.22 -7.92 -11.52
CA SER A 44 14.63 -8.19 -11.26
C SER A 44 14.85 -9.40 -10.36
N PHE A 45 13.80 -10.15 -10.04
CA PHE A 45 13.90 -11.27 -9.13
C PHE A 45 14.29 -12.57 -9.83
N TYR A 46 13.44 -13.05 -10.74
CA TYR A 46 13.71 -14.29 -11.47
C TYR A 46 12.92 -14.32 -12.79
N ASP A 47 13.63 -14.56 -13.89
CA ASP A 47 13.13 -14.67 -15.26
C ASP A 47 12.88 -16.14 -15.59
N SER A 48 11.63 -16.49 -15.93
CA SER A 48 11.20 -17.86 -16.17
C SER A 48 11.24 -18.29 -17.64
N ASP A 49 11.22 -17.33 -18.57
CA ASP A 49 11.06 -17.59 -20.00
C ASP A 49 12.26 -17.17 -20.87
N GLY A 50 13.22 -16.47 -20.26
CA GLY A 50 14.50 -16.08 -20.84
C GLY A 50 14.45 -14.78 -21.64
N ASP A 51 13.43 -13.94 -21.46
CA ASP A 51 13.31 -12.64 -22.14
C ASP A 51 14.18 -11.53 -21.49
N GLY A 52 14.76 -11.81 -20.31
CA GLY A 52 15.60 -10.91 -19.54
C GLY A 52 14.85 -10.09 -18.47
N ILE A 53 13.56 -10.33 -18.27
CA ILE A 53 12.70 -9.68 -17.29
C ILE A 53 12.13 -10.73 -16.35
N GLY A 54 12.21 -10.46 -15.04
CA GLY A 54 11.56 -11.33 -14.06
C GLY A 54 10.03 -11.22 -14.11
N ASP A 55 9.37 -12.35 -13.86
CA ASP A 55 7.94 -12.54 -14.08
C ASP A 55 7.28 -13.34 -12.94
N PHE A 56 5.94 -13.43 -12.92
CA PHE A 56 5.22 -14.12 -11.84
C PHE A 56 5.52 -15.62 -11.76
N GLN A 57 5.69 -16.30 -12.91
CA GLN A 57 6.05 -17.72 -12.95
C GLN A 57 7.46 -17.93 -12.38
N GLY A 58 8.36 -16.97 -12.59
CA GLY A 58 9.68 -16.93 -11.99
C GLY A 58 9.64 -16.78 -10.46
N VAL A 59 8.75 -15.92 -9.95
CA VAL A 59 8.52 -15.84 -8.49
C VAL A 59 7.99 -17.18 -7.95
N ILE A 60 7.04 -17.82 -8.63
CA ILE A 60 6.51 -19.14 -8.25
C ILE A 60 7.62 -20.19 -8.18
N GLN A 61 8.52 -20.23 -9.18
CA GLN A 61 9.64 -21.17 -9.22
C GLN A 61 10.62 -20.99 -8.05
N GLN A 62 10.68 -19.81 -7.46
CA GLN A 62 11.54 -19.49 -6.33
C GLN A 62 10.80 -19.51 -4.98
N LEU A 63 9.52 -19.90 -4.94
CA LEU A 63 8.80 -19.98 -3.67
C LEU A 63 9.49 -20.91 -2.69
N ASP A 64 10.04 -22.05 -3.10
CA ASP A 64 10.74 -22.97 -2.19
C ASP A 64 12.05 -22.37 -1.62
N TYR A 65 12.65 -21.38 -2.30
CA TYR A 65 13.77 -20.61 -1.74
C TYR A 65 13.29 -19.60 -0.69
N LEU A 66 12.12 -19.01 -0.90
CA LEU A 66 11.54 -18.00 0.00
C LEU A 66 10.87 -18.64 1.23
N ASN A 67 10.04 -19.65 0.98
CA ASN A 67 9.28 -20.44 1.92
C ASN A 67 8.98 -21.83 1.34
N ASP A 68 9.57 -22.89 1.88
CA ASP A 68 9.30 -24.27 1.42
C ASP A 68 8.00 -24.88 2.00
N GLY A 69 7.33 -24.17 2.91
CA GLY A 69 6.09 -24.57 3.58
C GLY A 69 6.29 -25.46 4.81
N ASP A 70 7.52 -25.82 5.17
CA ASP A 70 7.84 -26.62 6.36
C ASP A 70 8.63 -25.78 7.39
N PRO A 71 7.99 -25.26 8.45
CA PRO A 71 8.68 -24.45 9.45
C PRO A 71 9.72 -25.23 10.28
N ALA A 72 9.88 -26.54 10.06
CA ALA A 72 10.90 -27.36 10.71
C ALA A 72 12.23 -27.43 9.94
N THR A 73 12.28 -26.95 8.69
CA THR A 73 13.51 -26.90 7.89
C THR A 73 14.28 -25.59 8.10
N ASP A 74 15.53 -25.55 7.63
CA ASP A 74 16.40 -24.37 7.63
C ASP A 74 17.04 -24.13 6.24
N THR A 75 16.38 -24.65 5.20
CA THR A 75 16.90 -24.69 3.81
C THR A 75 16.41 -23.55 2.93
N ASP A 76 15.42 -22.81 3.38
CA ASP A 76 14.80 -21.66 2.75
C ASP A 76 15.05 -20.38 3.58
N LEU A 77 14.47 -19.25 3.17
CA LEU A 77 14.56 -17.99 3.92
C LEU A 77 13.56 -17.92 5.08
N GLY A 78 12.49 -18.72 5.04
CA GLY A 78 11.43 -18.75 6.05
C GLY A 78 10.54 -17.51 6.07
N VAL A 79 10.44 -16.75 4.96
CA VAL A 79 9.61 -15.55 4.92
C VAL A 79 8.15 -15.92 4.82
N THR A 80 7.28 -15.24 5.56
CA THR A 80 5.85 -15.58 5.67
C THR A 80 4.95 -14.57 4.97
N GLY A 81 5.54 -13.59 4.28
CA GLY A 81 4.82 -12.60 3.51
C GLY A 81 5.67 -12.06 2.36
N LEU A 82 5.03 -11.87 1.21
CA LEU A 82 5.60 -11.16 0.08
C LEU A 82 5.01 -9.75 0.02
N TRP A 83 5.87 -8.76 -0.18
CA TRP A 83 5.46 -7.41 -0.57
C TRP A 83 6.01 -7.12 -1.95
N LEU A 84 5.14 -7.16 -2.96
CA LEU A 84 5.53 -6.88 -4.32
C LEU A 84 5.57 -5.38 -4.55
N MET A 85 6.67 -4.89 -5.13
CA MET A 85 6.71 -3.58 -5.80
C MET A 85 5.61 -3.47 -6.87
N PRO A 86 5.29 -2.28 -7.41
CA PRO A 86 4.13 -2.11 -8.28
C PRO A 86 4.08 -3.10 -9.44
N ILE A 87 2.94 -3.77 -9.57
CA ILE A 87 2.71 -4.82 -10.57
C ILE A 87 1.77 -4.41 -11.68
N HIS A 88 1.21 -3.20 -11.64
CA HIS A 88 0.27 -2.72 -12.65
C HIS A 88 0.97 -2.30 -13.95
N PRO A 89 0.24 -2.25 -15.08
CA PRO A 89 0.71 -1.61 -16.31
C PRO A 89 1.23 -0.21 -16.05
N SER A 90 2.42 0.07 -16.59
CA SER A 90 3.13 1.33 -16.40
C SER A 90 4.10 1.53 -17.57
N PRO A 91 4.34 2.76 -18.04
CA PRO A 91 5.34 3.04 -19.05
C PRO A 91 6.76 3.07 -18.47
N SER A 92 6.92 3.30 -17.16
CA SER A 92 8.22 3.17 -16.48
C SER A 92 8.50 1.73 -16.04
N TYR A 93 9.79 1.39 -15.92
CA TYR A 93 10.25 0.10 -15.41
C TYR A 93 9.94 -0.11 -13.92
N HIS A 94 9.78 0.96 -13.14
CA HIS A 94 9.58 0.89 -11.69
C HIS A 94 8.09 0.77 -11.31
N GLY A 95 7.17 1.06 -12.24
CA GLY A 95 5.75 0.73 -12.09
C GLY A 95 4.89 1.71 -11.29
N TYR A 96 5.45 2.84 -10.84
CA TYR A 96 4.75 3.80 -9.95
C TYR A 96 3.85 4.77 -10.72
N ASP A 97 3.80 4.72 -12.04
CA ASP A 97 2.97 5.54 -12.92
C ASP A 97 1.99 4.61 -13.63
N VAL A 98 0.92 4.25 -12.92
CA VAL A 98 -0.08 3.26 -13.33
C VAL A 98 -0.90 3.77 -14.52
N THR A 99 -1.12 2.92 -15.53
CA THR A 99 -2.00 3.19 -16.68
C THR A 99 -3.31 2.40 -16.66
N ASP A 100 -3.38 1.33 -15.88
CA ASP A 100 -4.58 0.54 -15.64
C ASP A 100 -4.49 -0.12 -14.25
N TYR A 101 -5.46 0.16 -13.38
CA TYR A 101 -5.49 -0.39 -12.02
C TYR A 101 -6.11 -1.79 -11.91
N TYR A 102 -6.80 -2.26 -12.95
CA TYR A 102 -7.46 -3.58 -12.93
C TYR A 102 -6.61 -4.69 -13.57
N GLY A 103 -5.50 -4.30 -14.21
CA GLY A 103 -4.55 -5.21 -14.85
C GLY A 103 -3.24 -5.38 -14.07
N VAL A 104 -2.42 -6.30 -14.60
CA VAL A 104 -1.00 -6.47 -14.27
C VAL A 104 -0.14 -6.09 -15.47
N ASN A 105 1.10 -5.69 -15.23
CA ASN A 105 2.07 -5.39 -16.27
C ASN A 105 2.27 -6.66 -17.12
N ALA A 106 2.03 -6.55 -18.43
CA ALA A 106 2.13 -7.66 -19.35
C ALA A 106 3.55 -8.25 -19.47
N GLU A 107 4.59 -7.49 -19.10
CA GLU A 107 5.96 -8.01 -18.99
C GLU A 107 6.14 -9.00 -17.82
N TYR A 108 5.23 -9.02 -16.84
CA TYR A 108 5.29 -9.94 -15.70
C TYR A 108 4.40 -11.18 -15.88
N GLY A 109 3.55 -11.20 -16.92
CA GLY A 109 2.58 -12.25 -17.20
C GLY A 109 1.14 -11.74 -17.23
N THR A 110 0.20 -12.64 -16.96
CA THR A 110 -1.25 -12.37 -16.97
C THR A 110 -1.81 -12.24 -15.55
N LEU A 111 -3.05 -11.74 -15.43
CA LEU A 111 -3.74 -11.71 -14.14
C LEU A 111 -3.95 -13.13 -13.58
N ASP A 112 -4.11 -14.14 -14.44
CA ASP A 112 -4.24 -15.53 -14.02
C ASP A 112 -2.90 -16.06 -13.47
N ASP A 113 -1.77 -15.71 -14.06
CA ASP A 113 -0.43 -16.04 -13.52
C ASP A 113 -0.23 -15.39 -12.13
N PHE A 114 -0.70 -14.15 -11.96
CA PHE A 114 -0.65 -13.49 -10.66
C PHE A 114 -1.54 -14.19 -9.61
N LYS A 115 -2.76 -14.59 -9.98
CA LYS A 115 -3.63 -15.37 -9.10
C LYS A 115 -3.03 -16.73 -8.73
N GLU A 116 -2.32 -17.37 -9.67
CA GLU A 116 -1.56 -18.59 -9.39
C GLU A 116 -0.46 -18.35 -8.35
N LEU A 117 0.30 -17.25 -8.47
CA LEU A 117 1.31 -16.85 -7.49
C LEU A 117 0.69 -16.65 -6.09
N VAL A 118 -0.42 -15.92 -6.00
CA VAL A 118 -1.14 -15.69 -4.74
C VAL A 118 -1.54 -17.03 -4.11
N ALA A 119 -2.18 -17.90 -4.88
CA ALA A 119 -2.62 -19.22 -4.40
C ALA A 119 -1.43 -20.10 -3.97
N ALA A 120 -0.33 -20.10 -4.72
CA ALA A 120 0.86 -20.88 -4.43
C ALA A 120 1.57 -20.41 -3.14
N ALA A 121 1.62 -19.09 -2.92
CA ALA A 121 2.15 -18.51 -1.68
C ALA A 121 1.25 -18.84 -0.48
N GLN A 122 -0.06 -18.67 -0.63
CA GLN A 122 -1.04 -18.96 0.44
C GLN A 122 -1.10 -20.46 0.79
N ALA A 123 -0.87 -21.37 -0.17
CA ALA A 123 -0.76 -22.80 0.10
C ALA A 123 0.40 -23.16 1.03
N ARG A 124 1.44 -22.31 1.11
CA ARG A 124 2.58 -22.41 2.03
C ARG A 124 2.34 -21.63 3.34
N GLY A 125 1.14 -21.09 3.52
CA GLY A 125 0.79 -20.23 4.64
C GLY A 125 1.42 -18.83 4.56
N MET A 126 1.94 -18.41 3.41
CA MET A 126 2.41 -17.03 3.20
C MET A 126 1.24 -16.09 2.91
N VAL A 127 1.47 -14.78 3.06
CA VAL A 127 0.57 -13.73 2.57
C VAL A 127 1.17 -13.00 1.37
N VAL A 128 0.35 -12.40 0.53
CA VAL A 128 0.80 -11.58 -0.61
C VAL A 128 0.19 -10.19 -0.55
N MET A 129 1.05 -9.18 -0.37
CA MET A 129 0.71 -7.77 -0.45
C MET A 129 1.34 -7.15 -1.71
N ILE A 130 0.71 -6.12 -2.26
CA ILE A 130 1.21 -5.36 -3.40
C ILE A 130 1.35 -3.88 -3.04
N ASP A 131 2.27 -3.19 -3.69
CA ASP A 131 2.36 -1.73 -3.60
C ASP A 131 1.12 -1.06 -4.22
N TRP A 132 0.59 -0.06 -3.52
CA TRP A 132 -0.69 0.54 -3.86
C TRP A 132 -0.55 2.03 -4.15
N VAL A 133 -0.50 2.37 -5.44
CA VAL A 133 -0.21 3.73 -5.92
C VAL A 133 -1.49 4.52 -6.15
N LEU A 134 -1.96 5.20 -5.10
CA LEU A 134 -3.25 5.89 -5.13
C LEU A 134 -3.16 7.41 -5.30
N ASN A 135 -1.99 8.04 -5.10
CA ASN A 135 -1.90 9.51 -5.14
C ASN A 135 -2.09 10.07 -6.56
N HIS A 136 -1.55 9.38 -7.55
CA HIS A 136 -1.44 9.82 -8.93
C HIS A 136 -1.59 8.62 -9.87
N THR A 137 -1.85 8.89 -11.14
CA THR A 137 -1.74 7.92 -12.23
C THR A 137 -0.57 8.28 -13.13
N SER A 138 -0.31 7.49 -14.18
CA SER A 138 0.47 7.95 -15.32
C SER A 138 -0.26 9.06 -16.08
N SER A 139 0.50 9.96 -16.71
CA SER A 139 -0.01 10.88 -17.74
C SER A 139 -0.50 10.17 -19.01
N GLN A 140 -0.24 8.86 -19.14
CA GLN A 140 -0.78 8.00 -20.18
C GLN A 140 -2.04 7.24 -19.74
N HIS A 141 -2.49 7.40 -18.50
CA HIS A 141 -3.73 6.78 -18.01
C HIS A 141 -4.94 7.32 -18.79
N PRO A 142 -5.90 6.48 -19.23
CA PRO A 142 -7.08 6.93 -19.97
C PRO A 142 -7.84 8.08 -19.29
N TRP A 143 -8.00 8.01 -17.96
CA TRP A 143 -8.59 9.08 -17.17
C TRP A 143 -7.87 10.42 -17.34
N PHE A 144 -6.53 10.45 -17.29
CA PHE A 144 -5.79 11.71 -17.46
C PHE A 144 -5.88 12.22 -18.90
N ILE A 145 -5.85 11.33 -19.89
CA ILE A 145 -6.00 11.68 -21.30
C ILE A 145 -7.34 12.37 -21.53
N ASP A 146 -8.42 11.79 -21.03
CA ASP A 146 -9.77 12.36 -21.14
C ASP A 146 -9.92 13.67 -20.35
N SER A 147 -9.35 13.75 -19.14
CA SER A 147 -9.46 14.95 -18.27
C SER A 147 -8.86 16.22 -18.87
N GLN A 148 -8.01 16.09 -19.91
CA GLN A 148 -7.43 17.25 -20.61
C GLN A 148 -8.49 18.08 -21.33
N GLN A 149 -9.63 17.49 -21.67
CA GLN A 149 -10.76 18.18 -22.26
C GLN A 149 -11.70 18.70 -21.16
N ALA A 150 -11.87 20.03 -21.08
CA ALA A 150 -12.82 20.61 -20.13
C ALA A 150 -14.24 20.08 -20.38
N GLY A 151 -14.93 19.65 -19.31
CA GLY A 151 -16.26 19.06 -19.35
C GLY A 151 -16.34 17.60 -19.80
N SER A 152 -15.21 16.90 -19.95
CA SER A 152 -15.19 15.45 -20.17
C SER A 152 -15.62 14.67 -18.92
N GLU A 153 -15.76 13.36 -19.06
CA GLU A 153 -16.17 12.47 -17.96
C GLU A 153 -15.19 12.56 -16.78
N TYR A 154 -13.89 12.64 -17.08
CA TYR A 154 -12.82 12.64 -16.10
C TYR A 154 -12.21 14.04 -15.85
N ASP A 155 -12.82 15.13 -16.33
CA ASP A 155 -12.28 16.51 -16.20
C ASP A 155 -11.91 16.90 -14.76
N ASP A 156 -12.75 16.55 -13.78
CA ASP A 156 -12.51 16.83 -12.35
C ASP A 156 -11.87 15.66 -11.58
N TRP A 157 -11.30 14.67 -12.28
CA TRP A 157 -10.58 13.56 -11.64
C TRP A 157 -9.13 13.92 -11.29
N TYR A 158 -8.60 15.01 -11.84
CA TYR A 158 -7.26 15.53 -11.57
C TYR A 158 -7.32 16.99 -11.13
N VAL A 159 -6.26 17.44 -10.45
CA VAL A 159 -6.23 18.80 -9.91
C VAL A 159 -5.79 19.79 -10.99
N TRP A 160 -6.77 20.39 -11.67
CA TRP A 160 -6.55 21.37 -12.73
C TRP A 160 -6.72 22.83 -12.28
N ARG A 161 -6.02 23.76 -12.93
CA ARG A 161 -6.15 25.22 -12.79
C ARG A 161 -6.04 25.91 -14.15
N ALA A 162 -6.76 27.01 -14.32
CA ALA A 162 -6.67 27.84 -15.54
C ALA A 162 -5.31 28.56 -15.63
N GLU A 163 -4.80 29.03 -14.49
CA GLU A 163 -3.51 29.73 -14.39
C GLU A 163 -2.56 28.95 -13.49
N ASN A 164 -1.25 29.16 -13.67
CA ASN A 164 -0.24 28.58 -12.79
C ASN A 164 -0.32 29.23 -11.40
N PRO A 165 -0.60 28.48 -10.32
CA PRO A 165 -0.62 29.03 -8.96
C PRO A 165 0.73 29.53 -8.46
N GLY A 166 1.84 29.13 -9.10
CA GLY A 166 3.16 29.73 -8.90
C GLY A 166 3.95 29.27 -7.68
N TYR A 167 3.41 28.35 -6.86
CA TYR A 167 4.15 27.76 -5.74
C TYR A 167 4.90 26.49 -6.16
N GLN A 168 5.97 26.18 -5.42
CA GLN A 168 6.78 24.97 -5.60
C GLN A 168 6.41 23.88 -4.59
N GLY A 169 6.83 22.65 -4.86
CA GLY A 169 6.68 21.53 -3.96
C GLY A 169 7.61 21.59 -2.74
N PRO A 170 7.49 20.62 -1.80
CA PRO A 170 8.27 20.58 -0.57
C PRO A 170 9.80 20.56 -0.76
N GLU A 171 10.27 20.10 -1.91
CA GLU A 171 11.69 20.00 -2.28
C GLU A 171 12.12 21.13 -3.24
N ASN A 172 11.34 22.22 -3.31
CA ASN A 172 11.50 23.32 -4.28
C ASN A 172 11.37 22.85 -5.75
N GLN A 173 10.70 21.73 -5.99
CA GLN A 173 10.45 21.21 -7.33
C GLN A 173 9.25 21.88 -8.00
N THR A 174 9.21 21.84 -9.34
CA THR A 174 8.01 22.18 -10.12
C THR A 174 6.90 21.19 -9.79
N VAL A 175 5.69 21.69 -9.50
CA VAL A 175 4.52 20.84 -9.20
C VAL A 175 3.28 21.20 -10.02
N TRP A 176 3.36 22.27 -10.82
CA TRP A 176 2.31 22.70 -11.75
C TRP A 176 2.85 22.66 -13.17
N TYR A 177 2.27 21.79 -14.00
CA TYR A 177 2.71 21.55 -15.37
C TYR A 177 1.65 22.01 -16.35
N LYS A 178 2.08 22.67 -17.43
CA LYS A 178 1.17 23.19 -18.45
C LYS A 178 0.76 22.06 -19.41
N ARG A 179 -0.53 21.94 -19.71
CA ARG A 179 -1.09 21.06 -20.74
C ARG A 179 -2.26 21.77 -21.43
N GLY A 180 -2.15 21.98 -22.73
CA GLY A 180 -3.07 22.85 -23.46
C GLY A 180 -3.14 24.25 -22.83
N ASP A 181 -4.35 24.70 -22.52
CA ASP A 181 -4.63 26.01 -21.94
C ASP A 181 -4.73 26.01 -20.41
N ARG A 182 -4.42 24.88 -19.76
CA ARG A 182 -4.53 24.69 -18.30
C ARG A 182 -3.22 24.20 -17.69
N TYR A 183 -3.18 24.22 -16.36
CA TYR A 183 -2.13 23.62 -15.55
C TYR A 183 -2.73 22.49 -14.71
N TYR A 184 -2.02 21.37 -14.60
CA TYR A 184 -2.37 20.29 -13.67
C TYR A 184 -1.30 20.17 -12.57
N TYR A 185 -1.71 19.66 -11.42
CA TYR A 185 -0.83 19.35 -10.30
C TYR A 185 -0.23 17.94 -10.47
N GLY A 186 1.07 17.81 -10.22
CA GLY A 186 1.76 16.52 -10.10
C GLY A 186 2.93 16.71 -9.16
N ILE A 187 2.88 16.11 -7.97
CA ILE A 187 3.86 16.42 -6.91
C ILE A 187 5.24 15.82 -7.18
N PHE A 188 5.27 14.66 -7.85
CA PHE A 188 6.48 13.93 -8.16
C PHE A 188 7.15 14.48 -9.42
N TRP A 189 6.46 14.41 -10.56
CA TRP A 189 6.93 14.92 -11.84
C TRP A 189 5.79 15.02 -12.86
N SER A 190 6.08 15.53 -14.06
CA SER A 190 5.06 15.77 -15.09
C SER A 190 4.35 14.53 -15.62
N GLU A 191 4.92 13.34 -15.46
CA GLU A 191 4.28 12.11 -15.94
C GLU A 191 3.41 11.43 -14.87
N MET A 192 3.34 12.01 -13.66
CA MET A 192 2.52 11.54 -12.54
C MET A 192 1.52 12.62 -12.07
N PRO A 193 0.45 12.90 -12.86
CA PRO A 193 -0.60 13.83 -12.46
C PRO A 193 -1.39 13.31 -11.24
N ASP A 194 -1.56 14.17 -10.25
CA ASP A 194 -2.23 13.83 -8.98
C ASP A 194 -3.76 13.78 -9.14
N LEU A 195 -4.35 12.73 -8.57
CA LEU A 195 -5.79 12.53 -8.51
C LEU A 195 -6.45 13.54 -7.55
N ASN A 196 -7.65 13.99 -7.90
CA ASN A 196 -8.43 14.91 -7.10
C ASN A 196 -9.36 14.17 -6.12
N TYR A 197 -8.86 13.79 -4.95
CA TYR A 197 -9.67 13.15 -3.90
C TYR A 197 -10.75 14.02 -3.25
N ARG A 198 -10.91 15.28 -3.69
CA ARG A 198 -12.10 16.08 -3.33
C ARG A 198 -13.31 15.69 -4.17
N ASN A 199 -13.07 15.07 -5.33
CA ASN A 199 -14.12 14.48 -6.14
C ASN A 199 -14.51 13.12 -5.52
N PRO A 200 -15.77 12.92 -5.09
CA PRO A 200 -16.20 11.67 -4.50
C PRO A 200 -16.13 10.49 -5.47
N ASP A 201 -16.21 10.71 -6.78
CA ASP A 201 -16.15 9.64 -7.79
C ASP A 201 -14.75 9.04 -7.87
N VAL A 202 -13.70 9.86 -7.76
CA VAL A 202 -12.31 9.38 -7.64
C VAL A 202 -12.16 8.49 -6.40
N THR A 203 -12.70 8.91 -5.26
CA THR A 203 -12.64 8.13 -4.03
C THR A 203 -13.40 6.81 -4.18
N ALA A 204 -14.58 6.86 -4.79
CA ALA A 204 -15.42 5.68 -5.02
C ALA A 204 -14.74 4.67 -5.96
N GLU A 205 -14.10 5.15 -7.04
CA GLU A 205 -13.35 4.32 -7.98
C GLU A 205 -12.17 3.64 -7.29
N MET A 206 -11.40 4.37 -6.48
CA MET A 206 -10.26 3.79 -5.76
C MET A 206 -10.69 2.72 -4.77
N TYR A 207 -11.85 2.88 -4.13
CA TYR A 207 -12.43 1.80 -3.34
C TYR A 207 -12.90 0.61 -4.20
N ALA A 208 -13.41 0.84 -5.40
CA ALA A 208 -13.82 -0.23 -6.32
C ALA A 208 -12.61 -1.05 -6.78
N VAL A 209 -11.54 -0.36 -7.18
CA VAL A 209 -10.26 -0.99 -7.50
C VAL A 209 -9.76 -1.80 -6.29
N THR A 210 -9.67 -1.21 -5.10
CA THR A 210 -9.18 -1.95 -3.92
C THR A 210 -10.03 -3.19 -3.61
N ARG A 211 -11.37 -3.10 -3.72
CA ARG A 211 -12.25 -4.27 -3.57
C ARG A 211 -11.99 -5.34 -4.61
N PHE A 212 -11.77 -4.97 -5.88
CA PHE A 212 -11.44 -5.94 -6.90
C PHE A 212 -10.21 -6.77 -6.52
N TRP A 213 -9.13 -6.13 -6.05
CA TRP A 213 -7.93 -6.85 -5.65
C TRP A 213 -8.11 -7.71 -4.39
N LEU A 214 -8.82 -7.20 -3.37
CA LEU A 214 -9.07 -7.94 -2.13
C LEU A 214 -10.08 -9.09 -2.32
N ASP A 215 -11.19 -8.83 -3.01
CA ASP A 215 -12.33 -9.74 -3.07
C ASP A 215 -12.26 -10.70 -4.26
N GLU A 216 -11.77 -10.24 -5.43
CA GLU A 216 -11.75 -11.05 -6.66
C GLU A 216 -10.37 -11.63 -6.99
N VAL A 217 -9.29 -10.92 -6.66
CA VAL A 217 -7.92 -11.40 -6.86
C VAL A 217 -7.40 -12.16 -5.63
N GLY A 218 -7.75 -11.71 -4.43
CA GLY A 218 -7.47 -12.42 -3.18
C GLY A 218 -6.11 -12.13 -2.55
N ILE A 219 -5.58 -10.91 -2.76
CA ILE A 219 -4.40 -10.43 -2.01
C ILE A 219 -4.76 -10.16 -0.53
N ASP A 220 -3.76 -10.18 0.35
CA ASP A 220 -3.92 -10.14 1.82
C ASP A 220 -3.77 -8.73 2.45
#